data_AF-A0AAN6W5Z1-F1
#
_entry.id   AF-A0AAN6W5Z1-F1
#
_cell.length_a   1.000
_cell.length_b   1.000
_cell.length_c   1.000
_cell.angle_alpha   90.00
_cell.angle_beta   90.00
_cell.angle_gamma   90.00
#
_symmetry.space_group_name_H-M   'P 1'
#
loop_
_entity.id
_entity.type
_entity.pdbx_description
1 polymer ?
#
loop_
_entity_poly.entity_id
_entity_poly.type
_entity_poly.pdbx_seq_one_letter_code
_entity_poly.pdbx_strand_id
1 'polypeptide(L)'
;MRDQLTRGMGQEHVLKHNSELWTLMDQRVPGTYTIICPRAPEVFPGQASLITDLPFPEEIWKHMTHKFHVHRSITRTILRNVAYFSAIRHRPKGSNDPFQISYTSRTTSSLPDDIALSSTYIPSLNSTFSVIYGSDEMQMETVWHRLQESASSYAHKHPFLMVGVFAELERERLVNLAEKLADQFTLSSDFLEAEDDNSSEGGSGSLTHAKMQDYLGICLKSRTLVDHIRSMKRQLSKIMTELDQMDEYWLSECYRSVFLSREECQHSRVSHEGKSEGQITKEEKVQAEIKVNEQEEATSAEQDAQLSSSSSKPGKDDEQQLEQERQALIEISNKMRQRIRDIMDEYEDKIDECKKMAQNLSLAMQAAWNQTARQDAAVNVRIAQANTTIALETKSESAMMRSIALLTMVFLPLSCVASVFSTTLFNWSPGEGEPVVSKYIWVLVVIAIVLTLLVVCIWYLFTDREKKREKERVKSWEIPLPGEMV
;
A
#
# COMPACT_ATOMS: atom_id res chain seq x y z
N MET A 1 -6.97 -38.87 -0.73
CA MET A 1 -7.02 -37.48 -0.23
C MET A 1 -7.31 -36.43 -1.31
N ARG A 2 -7.81 -36.77 -2.51
CA ARG A 2 -8.11 -35.80 -3.59
C ARG A 2 -9.60 -35.37 -3.66
N ASP A 3 -10.50 -36.11 -3.01
CA ASP A 3 -11.97 -35.91 -3.10
C ASP A 3 -12.60 -35.04 -1.99
N GLN A 4 -11.80 -34.54 -1.04
CA GLN A 4 -12.34 -33.80 0.13
C GLN A 4 -12.10 -32.28 0.10
N LEU A 5 -11.39 -31.76 -0.91
CA LEU A 5 -11.14 -30.32 -1.04
C LEU A 5 -12.32 -29.54 -1.66
N THR A 6 -13.29 -30.22 -2.29
CA THR A 6 -14.37 -29.55 -3.06
C THR A 6 -15.73 -29.52 -2.39
N ARG A 7 -15.87 -29.95 -1.13
CA ARG A 7 -17.15 -29.84 -0.41
C ARG A 7 -16.96 -29.22 0.95
N GLY A 8 -17.52 -28.03 1.13
CA GLY A 8 -17.68 -27.39 2.42
C GLY A 8 -18.20 -28.41 3.43
N MET A 9 -17.32 -28.83 4.34
CA MET A 9 -17.65 -29.77 5.40
C MET A 9 -17.14 -29.21 6.72
N GLY A 10 -18.04 -29.19 7.69
CA GLY A 10 -17.88 -28.55 8.98
C GLY A 10 -16.68 -29.03 9.79
N GLN A 11 -16.30 -28.16 10.73
CA GLN A 11 -15.15 -28.22 11.63
C GLN A 11 -14.95 -29.56 12.38
N GLU A 12 -15.96 -30.43 12.47
CA GLU A 12 -15.83 -31.75 13.12
C GLU A 12 -15.07 -32.80 12.29
N HIS A 13 -15.08 -32.72 10.96
CA HIS A 13 -14.46 -33.77 10.13
C HIS A 13 -12.93 -33.64 10.00
N VAL A 14 -12.37 -32.44 10.18
CA VAL A 14 -10.92 -32.20 10.18
C VAL A 14 -10.25 -32.81 11.42
N LEU A 15 -10.98 -32.93 12.53
CA LEU A 15 -10.45 -33.47 13.79
C LEU A 15 -10.39 -35.00 13.84
N LYS A 16 -11.22 -35.74 13.10
CA LYS A 16 -11.26 -37.21 13.13
C LYS A 16 -10.14 -37.90 12.32
N HIS A 17 -9.53 -37.23 11.35
CA HIS A 17 -8.35 -37.75 10.62
C HIS A 17 -7.00 -37.37 11.29
N ASN A 18 -7.04 -36.61 12.39
CA ASN A 18 -5.82 -36.14 13.08
C ASN A 18 -5.21 -37.15 14.05
N SER A 19 -5.88 -38.25 14.40
CA SER A 19 -5.31 -39.24 15.34
C SER A 19 -4.01 -39.83 14.80
N GLU A 20 -3.91 -40.11 13.50
CA GLU A 20 -2.72 -40.67 12.85
C GLU A 20 -1.54 -39.69 12.78
N LEU A 21 -1.81 -38.38 12.59
CA LEU A 21 -0.79 -37.32 12.60
C LEU A 21 -0.13 -37.20 13.97
N TRP A 22 -0.91 -37.29 15.04
CA TRP A 22 -0.37 -37.30 16.41
C TRP A 22 0.43 -38.57 16.68
N THR A 23 0.01 -39.73 16.17
CA THR A 23 0.79 -40.98 16.26
C THR A 23 2.12 -40.90 15.50
N LEU A 24 2.15 -40.25 14.34
CA LEU A 24 3.37 -40.03 13.55
C LEU A 24 4.35 -39.05 14.24
N MET A 25 3.83 -37.99 14.87
CA MET A 25 4.65 -37.11 15.72
C MET A 25 5.19 -37.86 16.95
N ASP A 26 4.40 -38.78 17.52
CA ASP A 26 4.85 -39.63 18.62
C ASP A 26 5.90 -40.68 18.16
N GLN A 27 5.90 -41.08 16.89
CA GLN A 27 6.95 -41.91 16.27
C GLN A 27 8.28 -41.14 16.03
N ARG A 28 8.30 -39.81 16.21
CA ARG A 28 9.49 -38.93 16.14
C ARG A 28 10.42 -39.19 14.95
N VAL A 29 9.85 -39.34 13.75
CA VAL A 29 10.66 -39.44 12.53
C VAL A 29 11.31 -38.07 12.24
N PRO A 30 12.63 -37.99 11.99
CA PRO A 30 13.29 -36.73 11.65
C PRO A 30 12.69 -36.09 10.38
N GLY A 31 12.31 -34.81 10.45
CA GLY A 31 11.79 -34.10 9.29
C GLY A 31 11.04 -32.81 9.61
N THR A 32 10.32 -32.29 8.61
CA THR A 32 9.54 -31.05 8.74
C THR A 32 8.07 -31.37 8.92
N TYR A 33 7.50 -30.90 10.04
CA TYR A 33 6.08 -30.98 10.38
C TYR A 33 5.46 -29.61 10.18
N THR A 34 4.43 -29.50 9.34
CA THR A 34 3.80 -28.23 9.02
C THR A 34 2.30 -28.28 9.24
N ILE A 35 1.77 -27.28 9.95
CA ILE A 35 0.33 -26.97 9.99
C ILE A 35 0.09 -25.74 9.12
N ILE A 36 -0.91 -25.82 8.25
CA ILE A 36 -1.34 -24.70 7.41
C ILE A 36 -2.72 -24.26 7.91
N CYS A 37 -2.80 -23.07 8.50
CA CYS A 37 -4.04 -22.53 9.03
C CYS A 37 -4.71 -21.63 7.98
N PRO A 38 -5.96 -21.92 7.59
CA PRO A 38 -6.70 -21.05 6.69
C PRO A 38 -7.01 -19.71 7.36
N ARG A 39 -7.30 -18.69 6.55
CA ARG A 39 -7.82 -17.42 7.06
C ARG A 39 -9.22 -17.61 7.66
N ALA A 40 -9.52 -16.89 8.74
CA ALA A 40 -10.87 -16.87 9.30
C ALA A 40 -11.88 -16.32 8.27
N PRO A 41 -13.14 -16.80 8.31
CA PRO A 41 -14.18 -16.31 7.41
C PRO A 41 -14.40 -14.80 7.59
N GLU A 42 -14.75 -14.11 6.50
CA GLU A 42 -14.97 -12.67 6.48
C GLU A 42 -16.04 -12.27 7.52
N VAL A 43 -15.70 -11.32 8.39
CA VAL A 43 -16.65 -10.74 9.35
C VAL A 43 -17.57 -9.72 8.66
N PHE A 44 -17.03 -9.00 7.67
CA PHE A 44 -17.75 -8.02 6.87
C PHE A 44 -17.54 -8.31 5.39
N PRO A 45 -18.58 -8.20 4.55
CA PRO A 45 -18.47 -8.51 3.13
C PRO A 45 -17.43 -7.62 2.45
N GLY A 46 -16.43 -8.25 1.82
CA GLY A 46 -15.37 -7.55 1.09
C GLY A 46 -14.19 -7.08 1.95
N GLN A 47 -14.14 -7.47 3.23
CA GLN A 47 -12.98 -7.24 4.09
C GLN A 47 -12.43 -8.57 4.61
N ALA A 48 -11.24 -8.92 4.13
CA ALA A 48 -10.52 -10.10 4.61
C ALA A 48 -10.27 -10.00 6.13
N SER A 49 -10.52 -11.09 6.84
CA SER A 49 -10.28 -11.19 8.28
C SER A 49 -8.80 -11.05 8.60
N LEU A 50 -8.49 -10.48 9.76
CA LEU A 50 -7.10 -10.22 10.16
C LEU A 50 -6.40 -11.56 10.46
N ILE A 51 -5.07 -11.62 10.27
CA ILE A 51 -4.27 -12.79 10.68
C ILE A 51 -4.41 -13.08 12.19
N THR A 52 -4.76 -12.06 12.99
CA THR A 52 -5.02 -12.22 14.42
C THR A 52 -6.26 -13.04 14.73
N ASP A 53 -7.19 -13.15 13.77
CA ASP A 53 -8.45 -13.86 13.93
C ASP A 53 -8.23 -15.32 13.51
N LEU A 54 -7.99 -16.18 14.50
CA LEU A 54 -7.69 -17.59 14.26
C LEU A 54 -8.98 -18.42 14.14
N PRO A 55 -9.06 -19.37 13.20
CA PRO A 55 -10.27 -20.16 12.94
C PRO A 55 -10.52 -21.31 13.94
N PHE A 56 -9.85 -21.32 15.09
CA PHE A 56 -9.92 -22.40 16.07
C PHE A 56 -10.04 -21.89 17.52
N PRO A 57 -10.66 -22.68 18.42
CA PRO A 57 -10.81 -22.35 19.84
C PRO A 57 -9.47 -22.31 20.60
N GLU A 58 -9.47 -21.60 21.73
CA GLU A 58 -8.29 -21.38 22.58
C GLU A 58 -7.61 -22.68 23.04
N GLU A 59 -8.38 -23.74 23.29
CA GLU A 59 -7.84 -25.04 23.71
C GLU A 59 -7.00 -25.69 22.61
N ILE A 60 -7.44 -25.61 21.36
CA ILE A 60 -6.66 -26.12 20.21
C ILE A 60 -5.42 -25.27 20.01
N TRP A 61 -5.51 -23.95 20.19
CA TRP A 61 -4.36 -23.05 20.15
C TRP A 61 -3.30 -23.41 21.20
N LYS A 62 -3.70 -23.61 22.46
CA LYS A 62 -2.80 -24.03 23.55
C LYS A 62 -2.15 -25.38 23.23
N HIS A 63 -2.92 -26.32 22.71
CA HIS A 63 -2.40 -27.62 22.32
C HIS A 63 -1.37 -27.53 21.18
N MET A 64 -1.70 -26.77 20.13
CA MET A 64 -0.83 -26.57 18.97
C MET A 64 0.46 -25.84 19.35
N THR A 65 0.38 -24.76 20.12
CA THR A 65 1.56 -24.01 20.56
C THR A 65 2.52 -24.86 21.39
N HIS A 66 1.99 -25.75 22.23
CA HIS A 66 2.79 -26.70 23.01
C HIS A 66 3.43 -27.78 22.12
N LYS A 67 2.66 -28.44 21.25
CA LYS A 67 3.15 -29.55 20.40
C LYS A 67 4.07 -29.09 19.26
N PHE A 68 3.85 -27.92 18.68
CA PHE A 68 4.67 -27.35 17.61
C PHE A 68 5.77 -26.40 18.10
N HIS A 69 5.96 -26.31 19.42
CA HIS A 69 7.00 -25.47 20.04
C HIS A 69 6.96 -24.02 19.51
N VAL A 70 5.75 -23.45 19.41
CA VAL A 70 5.55 -22.11 18.87
C VAL A 70 6.08 -21.09 19.87
N HIS A 71 7.11 -20.34 19.47
CA HIS A 71 7.72 -19.34 20.33
C HIS A 71 6.86 -18.07 20.42
N ARG A 72 6.78 -17.48 21.62
CA ARG A 72 5.99 -16.26 21.93
C ARG A 72 6.30 -15.03 21.07
N SER A 73 7.43 -15.02 20.36
CA SER A 73 7.77 -13.92 19.45
C SER A 73 6.79 -13.79 18.29
N ILE A 74 6.06 -14.86 17.94
CA ILE A 74 5.09 -14.83 16.83
C ILE A 74 4.02 -13.75 17.05
N THR A 75 3.56 -13.55 18.29
CA THR A 75 2.59 -12.51 18.64
C THR A 75 3.15 -11.12 18.30
N ARG A 76 4.40 -10.85 18.66
CA ARG A 76 5.07 -9.57 18.32
C ARG A 76 5.26 -9.43 16.81
N THR A 77 5.56 -10.53 16.12
CA THR A 77 5.76 -10.54 14.66
C THR A 77 4.47 -10.25 13.91
N ILE A 78 3.35 -10.85 14.32
CA ILE A 78 2.02 -10.61 13.73
C ILE A 78 1.58 -9.17 13.94
N LEU A 79 1.73 -8.63 15.15
CA LEU A 79 1.29 -7.26 15.49
C LEU A 79 2.08 -6.14 14.81
N ARG A 80 3.19 -6.44 14.12
CA ARG A 80 4.00 -5.42 13.42
C ARG A 80 3.33 -4.86 12.17
N ASN A 81 2.40 -5.59 11.54
CA ASN A 81 1.71 -5.18 10.30
C ASN A 81 2.63 -4.87 9.09
N VAL A 82 3.93 -5.11 9.21
CA VAL A 82 4.92 -4.91 8.15
C VAL A 82 5.72 -6.19 7.91
N ALA A 83 6.31 -6.28 6.72
CA ALA A 83 7.33 -7.26 6.37
C ALA A 83 8.38 -7.40 7.47
N TYR A 84 8.49 -8.57 8.10
CA TYR A 84 9.39 -8.79 9.21
C TYR A 84 9.89 -10.24 9.24
N PHE A 85 11.20 -10.41 9.45
CA PHE A 85 11.83 -11.68 9.77
C PHE A 85 12.63 -11.56 11.08
N SER A 86 12.57 -12.62 11.89
CA SER A 86 13.35 -12.74 13.12
C SER A 86 13.73 -14.20 13.37
N ALA A 87 14.96 -14.41 13.81
CA ALA A 87 15.47 -15.68 14.30
C ALA A 87 15.86 -15.54 15.78
N ILE A 88 15.45 -16.50 16.61
CA ILE A 88 15.69 -16.48 18.06
C ILE A 88 16.17 -17.86 18.49
N ARG A 89 17.40 -17.92 19.01
CA ARG A 89 17.96 -19.11 19.67
C ARG A 89 17.60 -19.03 21.15
N HIS A 90 16.97 -20.08 21.70
CA HIS A 90 16.54 -20.10 23.09
C HIS A 90 16.57 -21.52 23.66
N ARG A 91 16.74 -21.63 24.98
CA ARG A 91 16.63 -22.93 25.66
C ARG A 91 15.22 -23.08 26.25
N PRO A 92 14.49 -24.17 25.94
CA PRO A 92 13.17 -24.39 26.52
C PRO A 92 13.29 -24.64 28.02
N LYS A 93 12.38 -24.08 28.82
CA LYS A 93 12.30 -24.41 30.24
C LYS A 93 11.75 -25.84 30.38
N GLY A 94 12.50 -26.74 31.02
CA GLY A 94 12.08 -28.11 31.28
C GLY A 94 12.33 -29.12 30.14
N SER A 95 13.05 -28.74 29.08
CA SER A 95 13.58 -29.69 28.08
C SER A 95 15.06 -29.97 28.34
N ASN A 96 15.49 -31.21 28.10
CA ASN A 96 16.91 -31.59 28.06
C ASN A 96 17.62 -31.09 26.78
N ASP A 97 16.89 -30.48 25.84
CA ASP A 97 17.48 -29.95 24.61
C ASP A 97 18.41 -28.76 24.91
N PRO A 98 19.61 -28.73 24.31
CA PRO A 98 20.60 -27.69 24.60
C PRO A 98 20.11 -26.30 24.16
N PHE A 99 19.37 -26.23 23.05
CA PHE A 99 18.66 -25.05 22.56
C PHE A 99 17.71 -25.40 21.39
N GLN A 100 16.79 -24.49 21.08
CA GLN A 100 15.90 -24.50 19.93
C GLN A 100 16.05 -23.18 19.17
N ILE A 101 15.77 -23.20 17.87
CA ILE A 101 15.86 -22.02 17.01
C ILE A 101 14.48 -21.73 16.43
N SER A 102 13.92 -20.57 16.77
CA SER A 102 12.61 -20.14 16.27
C SER A 102 12.74 -19.02 15.26
N TYR A 103 12.24 -19.28 14.06
CA TYR A 103 12.06 -18.34 12.98
C TYR A 103 10.61 -17.84 12.97
N THR A 104 10.42 -16.53 12.94
CA THR A 104 9.10 -15.94 12.76
C THR A 104 9.14 -14.93 11.63
N SER A 105 8.17 -15.02 10.74
CA SER A 105 8.04 -14.15 9.58
C SER A 105 6.63 -13.61 9.44
N ARG A 106 6.47 -12.40 8.92
CA ARG A 106 5.19 -11.82 8.52
C ARG A 106 5.38 -11.08 7.20
N THR A 107 4.41 -11.21 6.31
CA THR A 107 4.28 -10.37 5.11
C THR A 107 3.57 -9.05 5.48
N THR A 108 3.58 -8.07 4.58
CA THR A 108 2.88 -6.79 4.86
C THR A 108 1.36 -7.00 4.89
N SER A 109 0.68 -6.34 5.85
CA SER A 109 -0.80 -6.36 5.93
C SER A 109 -1.45 -5.27 5.09
N SER A 110 -0.66 -4.33 4.54
CA SER A 110 -1.17 -3.28 3.64
C SER A 110 -1.55 -3.81 2.26
N LEU A 111 -1.18 -5.05 1.94
CA LEU A 111 -1.49 -5.75 0.71
C LEU A 111 -2.44 -6.92 1.01
N PRO A 112 -3.33 -7.29 0.07
CA PRO A 112 -4.23 -8.43 0.25
C PRO A 112 -3.45 -9.74 0.43
N ASP A 113 -4.12 -10.74 1.01
CA ASP A 113 -3.61 -12.11 1.15
C ASP A 113 -2.31 -12.22 1.97
N ASP A 114 -2.24 -11.46 3.07
CA ASP A 114 -1.11 -11.48 3.99
C ASP A 114 -0.97 -12.79 4.77
N ILE A 115 0.24 -13.33 4.88
CA ILE A 115 0.54 -14.53 5.66
C ILE A 115 1.58 -14.27 6.75
N ALA A 116 1.56 -15.12 7.77
CA ALA A 116 2.60 -15.19 8.80
C ALA A 116 3.10 -16.63 9.00
N LEU A 117 4.35 -16.79 9.40
CA LEU A 117 5.01 -18.06 9.63
C LEU A 117 5.64 -18.09 11.02
N SER A 118 5.48 -19.21 11.72
CA SER A 118 6.31 -19.61 12.85
C SER A 118 6.95 -20.95 12.53
N SER A 119 8.27 -21.04 12.58
CA SER A 119 9.02 -22.29 12.39
C SER A 119 10.02 -22.45 13.53
N THR A 120 10.01 -23.59 14.21
CA THR A 120 10.94 -23.92 15.30
C THR A 120 11.73 -25.17 14.93
N TYR A 121 13.05 -25.03 14.81
CA TYR A 121 13.98 -26.12 14.61
C TYR A 121 14.53 -26.62 15.94
N ILE A 122 14.48 -27.95 16.12
CA ILE A 122 14.99 -28.65 17.30
C ILE A 122 16.15 -29.55 16.85
N PRO A 123 17.42 -29.17 17.10
CA PRO A 123 18.59 -29.92 16.64
C PRO A 123 18.65 -31.37 17.15
N SER A 124 18.26 -31.60 18.40
CA SER A 124 18.26 -32.94 19.01
C SER A 124 17.30 -33.92 18.33
N LEU A 125 16.21 -33.41 17.76
CA LEU A 125 15.23 -34.20 17.01
C LEU A 125 15.48 -34.19 15.50
N ASN A 126 16.43 -33.38 15.04
CA ASN A 126 16.63 -33.07 13.62
C ASN A 126 15.30 -32.79 12.90
N SER A 127 14.45 -32.01 13.56
CA SER A 127 13.06 -31.81 13.14
C SER A 127 12.68 -30.34 13.23
N THR A 128 11.88 -29.91 12.27
CA THR A 128 11.38 -28.55 12.17
C THR A 128 9.87 -28.55 12.29
N PHE A 129 9.33 -27.76 13.22
CA PHE A 129 7.90 -27.65 13.46
C PHE A 129 7.43 -26.27 13.00
N SER A 130 6.52 -26.23 12.02
CA SER A 130 6.08 -25.00 11.38
C SER A 130 4.57 -24.83 11.41
N VAL A 131 4.14 -23.59 11.55
CA VAL A 131 2.74 -23.17 11.47
C VAL A 131 2.67 -21.93 10.58
N ILE A 132 1.89 -22.02 9.49
CA ILE A 132 1.55 -20.88 8.65
C ILE A 132 0.15 -20.38 9.03
N TYR A 133 -0.02 -19.07 9.10
CA TYR A 133 -1.25 -18.40 9.49
C TYR A 133 -1.79 -17.53 8.35
N GLY A 134 -3.12 -17.56 8.17
CA GLY A 134 -3.84 -16.64 7.28
C GLY A 134 -3.78 -17.01 5.80
N SER A 135 -3.49 -18.27 5.48
CA SER A 135 -3.37 -18.74 4.09
C SER A 135 -4.72 -18.77 3.39
N ASP A 136 -4.72 -18.36 2.12
CA ASP A 136 -5.80 -18.62 1.18
C ASP A 136 -5.70 -20.04 0.57
N GLU A 137 -6.73 -20.48 -0.15
CA GLU A 137 -6.78 -21.83 -0.74
C GLU A 137 -5.67 -22.09 -1.78
N MET A 138 -5.34 -21.08 -2.59
CA MET A 138 -4.29 -21.16 -3.62
C MET A 138 -2.88 -21.25 -3.01
N GLN A 139 -2.64 -20.50 -1.94
CA GLN A 139 -1.43 -20.52 -1.13
C GLN A 139 -1.28 -21.87 -0.44
N MET A 140 -2.37 -22.43 0.10
CA MET A 140 -2.37 -23.77 0.70
C MET A 140 -1.95 -24.84 -0.31
N GLU A 141 -2.52 -24.82 -1.51
CA GLU A 141 -2.18 -25.76 -2.58
C GLU A 141 -0.72 -25.61 -3.02
N THR A 142 -0.25 -24.37 -3.18
CA THR A 142 1.15 -24.06 -3.53
C THR A 142 2.13 -24.57 -2.47
N VAL A 143 1.84 -24.36 -1.18
CA VAL A 143 2.66 -24.86 -0.07
C VAL A 143 2.69 -26.39 -0.08
N TRP A 144 1.53 -27.03 -0.24
CA TRP A 144 1.42 -28.48 -0.27
C TRP A 144 2.26 -29.09 -1.41
N HIS A 145 2.14 -28.55 -2.62
CA HIS A 145 2.90 -29.03 -3.78
C HIS A 145 4.42 -28.94 -3.54
N ARG A 146 4.90 -27.79 -3.05
CA ARG A 146 6.32 -27.58 -2.75
C ARG A 146 6.84 -28.52 -1.66
N LEU A 147 6.02 -28.80 -0.65
CA LEU A 147 6.35 -29.77 0.38
C LEU A 147 6.46 -31.19 -0.19
N GLN A 148 5.53 -31.58 -1.05
CA GLN A 148 5.53 -32.90 -1.70
C GLN A 148 6.77 -33.11 -2.58
N GLU A 149 7.17 -32.09 -3.35
CA GLU A 149 8.41 -32.13 -4.14
C GLU A 149 9.64 -32.25 -3.24
N SER A 150 9.67 -31.49 -2.13
CA SER A 150 10.79 -31.49 -1.18
C SER A 150 10.96 -32.82 -0.42
N ALA A 151 9.88 -33.60 -0.29
CA ALA A 151 9.89 -34.89 0.42
C ALA A 151 10.79 -35.92 -0.27
N SER A 152 10.99 -35.80 -1.58
CA SER A 152 11.87 -36.70 -2.36
C SER A 152 13.37 -36.39 -2.20
N SER A 153 13.70 -35.23 -1.63
CA SER A 153 15.07 -34.75 -1.44
C SER A 153 15.45 -34.71 0.05
N TYR A 154 16.73 -34.51 0.38
CA TYR A 154 17.17 -34.28 1.76
C TYR A 154 16.68 -32.91 2.32
N ALA A 155 16.03 -32.08 1.48
CA ALA A 155 15.48 -30.78 1.83
C ALA A 155 14.45 -30.81 2.98
N HIS A 156 13.71 -31.91 3.17
CA HIS A 156 12.72 -32.05 4.25
C HIS A 156 13.32 -31.98 5.67
N LYS A 157 14.65 -32.11 5.82
CA LYS A 157 15.36 -31.96 7.10
C LYS A 157 15.95 -30.56 7.30
N HIS A 158 15.94 -29.73 6.27
CA HIS A 158 16.60 -28.43 6.32
C HIS A 158 15.70 -27.39 7.05
N PRO A 159 16.20 -26.68 8.09
CA PRO A 159 15.40 -25.76 8.91
C PRO A 159 14.74 -24.62 8.14
N PHE A 160 15.36 -24.19 7.05
CA PHE A 160 14.88 -23.09 6.21
C PHE A 160 13.86 -23.51 5.16
N LEU A 161 13.47 -24.79 5.05
CA LEU A 161 12.50 -25.21 4.03
C LEU A 161 11.23 -24.34 4.05
N MET A 162 10.62 -24.20 5.23
CA MET A 162 9.40 -23.39 5.37
C MET A 162 9.64 -21.89 5.27
N VAL A 163 10.82 -21.40 5.66
CA VAL A 163 11.21 -20.00 5.47
C VAL A 163 11.39 -19.68 3.99
N GLY A 164 11.95 -20.62 3.21
CA GLY A 164 12.10 -20.54 1.76
C GLY A 164 10.76 -20.59 1.04
N VAL A 165 9.88 -21.53 1.42
CA VAL A 165 8.51 -21.59 0.88
C VAL A 165 7.77 -20.27 1.14
N PHE A 166 7.89 -19.70 2.34
CA PHE A 166 7.32 -18.40 2.66
C PHE A 166 7.89 -17.26 1.81
N ALA A 167 9.20 -17.26 1.55
CA ALA A 167 9.83 -16.26 0.68
C ALA A 167 9.33 -16.36 -0.77
N GLU A 168 9.08 -17.58 -1.27
CA GLU A 168 8.53 -17.81 -2.62
C GLU A 168 7.08 -17.33 -2.75
N LEU A 169 6.24 -17.57 -1.75
CA LEU A 169 4.87 -17.08 -1.74
C LEU A 169 4.82 -15.55 -1.81
N GLU A 170 5.66 -14.87 -1.01
CA GLU A 170 5.71 -13.41 -1.03
C GLU A 170 6.30 -12.86 -2.33
N ARG A 171 7.27 -13.57 -2.92
CA ARG A 171 7.82 -13.24 -4.24
C ARG A 171 6.71 -13.26 -5.30
N GLU A 172 5.98 -14.36 -5.39
CA GLU A 172 4.88 -14.51 -6.35
C GLU A 172 3.82 -13.41 -6.14
N ARG A 173 3.45 -13.13 -4.89
CA ARG A 173 2.51 -12.06 -4.55
C ARG A 173 3.00 -10.67 -5.01
N LEU A 174 4.23 -10.30 -4.67
CA LEU A 174 4.77 -8.97 -4.98
C LEU A 174 5.06 -8.78 -6.47
N VAL A 175 5.56 -9.80 -7.16
CA VAL A 175 5.82 -9.77 -8.60
C VAL A 175 4.51 -9.61 -9.37
N ASN A 176 3.47 -10.39 -9.03
CA ASN A 176 2.16 -10.28 -9.66
C ASN A 176 1.54 -8.88 -9.46
N LEU A 177 1.73 -8.28 -8.28
CA LEU A 177 1.27 -6.91 -8.03
C LEU A 177 2.05 -5.87 -8.83
N ALA A 178 3.35 -6.07 -9.02
CA ALA A 178 4.18 -5.18 -9.82
C ALA A 178 3.81 -5.25 -11.31
N GLU A 179 3.52 -6.43 -11.83
CA GLU A 179 3.06 -6.62 -13.21
C GLU A 179 1.68 -5.98 -13.45
N LYS A 180 0.72 -6.21 -12.55
CA LYS A 180 -0.59 -5.52 -12.64
C LYS A 180 -0.47 -4.00 -12.61
N LEU A 181 0.48 -3.49 -11.83
CA LEU A 181 0.75 -2.07 -11.76
C LEU A 181 1.42 -1.55 -13.05
N ALA A 182 2.33 -2.33 -13.63
CA ALA A 182 2.95 -2.03 -14.92
C ALA A 182 1.89 -1.89 -16.02
N ASP A 183 0.92 -2.80 -16.07
CA ASP A 183 -0.20 -2.71 -17.02
C ASP A 183 -1.02 -1.41 -16.82
N GLN A 184 -1.26 -1.01 -15.57
CA GLN A 184 -1.94 0.26 -15.26
C GLN A 184 -1.14 1.47 -15.75
N PHE A 185 0.19 1.45 -15.63
CA PHE A 185 1.04 2.51 -16.16
C PHE A 185 0.94 2.62 -17.68
N THR A 186 0.99 1.49 -18.39
CA THR A 186 0.89 1.46 -19.86
C THR A 186 -0.44 2.03 -20.32
N LEU A 187 -1.55 1.53 -19.77
CA LEU A 187 -2.90 2.02 -20.10
C LEU A 187 -3.08 3.51 -19.79
N SER A 188 -2.51 3.99 -18.68
CA SER A 188 -2.58 5.41 -18.32
C SER A 188 -1.73 6.29 -19.24
N SER A 189 -0.62 5.78 -19.76
CA SER A 189 0.21 6.51 -20.72
C SER A 189 -0.53 6.70 -22.04
N ASP A 190 -1.11 5.62 -22.58
CA ASP A 190 -1.89 5.65 -23.82
C ASP A 190 -3.07 6.64 -23.71
N PHE A 191 -3.72 6.70 -22.55
CA PHE A 191 -4.82 7.63 -22.30
C PHE A 191 -4.40 9.11 -22.27
N LEU A 192 -3.15 9.41 -21.93
CA LEU A 192 -2.60 10.77 -22.00
C LEU A 192 -2.23 11.16 -23.43
N GLU A 193 -1.84 10.20 -24.27
CA GLU A 193 -1.44 10.44 -25.67
C GLU A 193 -2.64 10.51 -26.63
N ALA A 194 -3.74 9.81 -26.34
CA ALA A 194 -4.88 9.66 -27.26
C ALA A 194 -5.76 10.92 -27.48
N GLU A 195 -5.45 12.07 -26.88
CA GLU A 195 -6.33 13.25 -26.91
C GLU A 195 -6.12 14.19 -28.12
N ASP A 196 -5.53 13.67 -29.20
CA ASP A 196 -5.08 14.49 -30.33
C ASP A 196 -6.13 14.80 -31.40
N ASP A 197 -7.42 14.40 -31.34
CA ASP A 197 -8.25 14.58 -32.55
C ASP A 197 -9.75 14.96 -32.49
N ASN A 198 -10.52 14.98 -31.38
CA ASN A 198 -11.99 15.07 -31.57
C ASN A 198 -12.92 15.71 -30.52
N SER A 199 -12.50 16.70 -29.71
CA SER A 199 -13.50 17.48 -28.94
C SER A 199 -13.33 18.98 -29.06
N SER A 200 -14.05 19.51 -30.04
CA SER A 200 -14.64 20.84 -29.93
C SER A 200 -15.61 20.84 -28.73
N GLU A 201 -15.65 21.96 -28.00
CA GLU A 201 -16.63 22.31 -26.94
C GLU A 201 -16.23 22.07 -25.46
N GLY A 202 -15.71 23.13 -24.84
CA GLY A 202 -16.28 23.72 -23.62
C GLY A 202 -16.08 23.03 -22.25
N GLY A 203 -15.63 21.78 -22.18
CA GLY A 203 -15.53 21.03 -20.91
C GLY A 203 -14.13 20.81 -20.31
N SER A 204 -13.08 21.36 -20.95
CA SER A 204 -11.67 20.94 -20.78
C SER A 204 -11.19 20.81 -19.32
N GLY A 205 -11.48 21.78 -18.44
CA GLY A 205 -10.87 21.84 -17.11
C GLY A 205 -11.24 20.71 -16.14
N SER A 206 -12.42 20.09 -16.28
CA SER A 206 -12.83 18.99 -15.37
C SER A 206 -12.18 17.66 -15.73
N LEU A 207 -11.92 17.42 -17.03
CA LEU A 207 -11.34 16.18 -17.51
C LEU A 207 -9.84 16.11 -17.18
N THR A 208 -9.11 17.23 -17.28
CA THR A 208 -7.68 17.31 -16.94
C THR A 208 -7.41 17.03 -15.46
N HIS A 209 -8.30 17.49 -14.57
CA HIS A 209 -8.14 17.32 -13.13
C HIS A 209 -8.36 15.86 -12.68
N ALA A 210 -9.29 15.15 -13.32
CA ALA A 210 -9.49 13.71 -13.11
C ALA A 210 -8.28 12.90 -13.58
N LYS A 211 -7.73 13.20 -14.76
CA LYS A 211 -6.49 12.58 -15.27
C LYS A 211 -5.31 12.73 -14.31
N MET A 212 -5.15 13.93 -13.74
CA MET A 212 -4.11 14.21 -12.75
C MET A 212 -4.29 13.41 -11.45
N GLN A 213 -5.53 13.25 -11.00
CA GLN A 213 -5.83 12.45 -9.83
C GLN A 213 -5.51 10.98 -10.04
N ASP A 214 -5.87 10.43 -11.22
CA ASP A 214 -5.57 9.04 -11.57
C ASP A 214 -4.06 8.80 -11.69
N TYR A 215 -3.32 9.71 -12.34
CA TYR A 215 -1.86 9.72 -12.39
C TYR A 215 -1.25 9.65 -10.99
N LEU A 216 -1.67 10.56 -10.10
CA LEU A 216 -1.15 10.62 -8.74
C LEU A 216 -1.46 9.33 -7.98
N GLY A 217 -2.65 8.75 -8.19
CA GLY A 217 -3.05 7.47 -7.62
C GLY A 217 -2.12 6.32 -8.02
N ILE A 218 -1.80 6.21 -9.31
CA ILE A 218 -0.90 5.16 -9.83
C ILE A 218 0.53 5.36 -9.30
N CYS A 219 1.05 6.60 -9.31
CA CYS A 219 2.38 6.91 -8.77
C CYS A 219 2.49 6.62 -7.26
N LEU A 220 1.46 6.93 -6.47
CA LEU A 220 1.43 6.60 -5.05
C LEU A 220 1.42 5.09 -4.84
N LYS A 221 0.58 4.34 -5.57
CA LYS A 221 0.57 2.87 -5.53
C LYS A 221 1.95 2.30 -5.86
N SER A 222 2.59 2.78 -6.93
CA SER A 222 3.95 2.39 -7.32
C SER A 222 4.97 2.63 -6.21
N ARG A 223 4.98 3.83 -5.64
CA ARG A 223 5.87 4.15 -4.53
C ARG A 223 5.66 3.21 -3.34
N THR A 224 4.40 2.99 -2.95
CA THR A 224 4.10 2.09 -1.83
C THR A 224 4.54 0.66 -2.12
N LEU A 225 4.26 0.12 -3.31
CA LEU A 225 4.68 -1.23 -3.68
C LEU A 225 6.20 -1.38 -3.67
N VAL A 226 6.91 -0.42 -4.26
CA VAL A 226 8.39 -0.39 -4.25
C VAL A 226 8.94 -0.36 -2.83
N ASP A 227 8.32 0.38 -1.90
CA ASP A 227 8.74 0.38 -0.49
C ASP A 227 8.52 -0.98 0.18
N HIS A 228 7.43 -1.69 -0.15
CA HIS A 228 7.19 -3.05 0.33
C HIS A 228 8.21 -4.05 -0.22
N ILE A 229 8.51 -4.01 -1.54
CA ILE A 229 9.52 -4.86 -2.17
C ILE A 229 10.90 -4.61 -1.53
N ARG A 230 11.29 -3.35 -1.32
CA ARG A 230 12.54 -3.02 -0.61
C ARG A 230 12.54 -3.55 0.82
N SER A 231 11.41 -3.46 1.53
CA SER A 231 11.31 -3.97 2.90
C SER A 231 11.48 -5.49 2.96
N MET A 232 10.85 -6.22 2.04
CA MET A 232 11.01 -7.66 1.90
C MET A 232 12.43 -8.05 1.49
N LYS A 233 13.05 -7.34 0.54
CA LYS A 233 14.46 -7.53 0.17
C LYS A 233 15.40 -7.41 1.38
N ARG A 234 15.17 -6.42 2.26
CA ARG A 234 15.92 -6.30 3.52
C ARG A 234 15.69 -7.48 4.47
N GLN A 235 14.48 -8.05 4.51
CA GLN A 235 14.24 -9.26 5.30
C GLN A 235 14.92 -10.48 4.70
N LEU A 236 14.96 -10.63 3.37
CA LEU A 236 15.70 -11.69 2.69
C LEU A 236 17.20 -11.64 2.98
N SER A 237 17.79 -10.44 3.08
CA SER A 237 19.19 -10.29 3.49
C SER A 237 19.44 -10.83 4.92
N LYS A 238 18.48 -10.64 5.84
CA LYS A 238 18.59 -11.23 7.20
C LYS A 238 18.45 -12.74 7.18
N ILE A 239 17.59 -13.28 6.30
CA ILE A 239 17.44 -14.73 6.09
C ILE A 239 18.77 -15.30 5.59
N MET A 240 19.44 -14.62 4.64
CA MET A 240 20.78 -15.01 4.15
C MET A 240 21.80 -15.05 5.29
N THR A 241 21.88 -14.00 6.11
CA THR A 241 22.80 -13.95 7.25
C THR A 241 22.51 -15.07 8.27
N GLU A 242 21.25 -15.37 8.54
CA GLU A 242 20.88 -16.45 9.46
C GLU A 242 21.18 -17.83 8.87
N LEU A 243 21.11 -17.98 7.55
CA LEU A 243 21.50 -19.20 6.85
C LEU A 243 23.02 -19.44 6.96
N ASP A 244 23.83 -18.38 6.83
CA ASP A 244 25.27 -18.46 7.05
C ASP A 244 25.62 -18.85 8.50
N GLN A 245 24.86 -18.34 9.49
CA GLN A 245 25.03 -18.74 10.89
C GLN A 245 24.63 -20.20 11.14
N MET A 246 23.66 -20.76 10.38
CA MET A 246 23.32 -22.18 10.49
C MET A 246 24.42 -23.07 9.93
N ASP A 247 25.05 -22.68 8.82
CA ASP A 247 26.19 -23.41 8.27
C ASP A 247 27.36 -23.45 9.25
N GLU A 248 27.68 -22.32 9.88
CA GLU A 248 28.70 -22.25 10.94
C GLU A 248 28.33 -23.16 12.13
N TYR A 249 27.05 -23.17 12.51
CA TYR A 249 26.57 -24.05 13.57
C TYR A 249 26.75 -25.53 13.23
N TRP A 250 26.41 -25.98 12.02
CA TRP A 250 26.57 -27.39 11.63
C TRP A 250 28.03 -27.85 11.62
N LEU A 251 28.95 -26.94 11.29
CA LEU A 251 30.39 -27.19 11.34
C LEU A 251 30.96 -27.18 12.76
N SER A 252 30.24 -26.62 13.73
CA SER A 252 30.70 -26.51 15.12
C SER A 252 30.74 -27.85 15.86
N GLU A 253 31.58 -27.91 16.91
CA GLU A 253 31.62 -29.02 17.88
C GLU A 253 30.30 -29.18 18.65
N CYS A 254 29.52 -28.11 18.78
CA CYS A 254 28.21 -28.18 19.43
C CYS A 254 27.21 -29.00 18.61
N TYR A 255 27.24 -28.92 17.28
CA TYR A 255 26.36 -29.75 16.45
C TYR A 255 26.81 -31.21 16.49
N ARG A 256 28.12 -31.47 16.49
CA ARG A 256 28.70 -32.80 16.63
C ARG A 256 28.20 -33.49 17.91
N SER A 257 28.25 -32.82 19.05
CA SER A 257 27.81 -33.42 20.32
C SER A 257 26.32 -33.73 20.34
N VAL A 258 25.50 -32.86 19.73
CA VAL A 258 24.05 -33.09 19.56
C VAL A 258 23.78 -34.29 18.65
N PHE A 259 24.50 -34.41 17.53
CA PHE A 259 24.37 -35.53 16.61
C PHE A 259 24.71 -36.86 17.30
N LEU A 260 25.84 -36.94 17.99
CA LEU A 260 26.24 -38.16 18.69
C LEU A 260 25.22 -38.55 19.78
N SER A 261 24.74 -37.58 20.56
CA SER A 261 23.70 -37.81 21.57
C SER A 261 22.39 -38.33 20.96
N ARG A 262 22.06 -37.89 19.74
CA ARG A 262 20.88 -38.32 18.98
C ARG A 262 21.01 -39.78 18.53
N GLU A 263 22.16 -40.17 17.98
CA GLU A 263 22.42 -41.55 17.56
C GLU A 263 22.46 -42.53 18.75
N GLU A 264 23.07 -42.15 19.87
CA GLU A 264 23.08 -42.96 21.11
C GLU A 264 21.65 -43.26 21.62
N CYS A 265 20.75 -42.26 21.55
CA CYS A 265 19.34 -42.44 21.91
C CYS A 265 18.58 -43.35 20.92
N GLN A 266 18.93 -43.33 19.64
CA GLN A 266 18.31 -44.19 18.63
C GLN A 266 18.78 -45.65 18.77
N HIS A 267 20.08 -45.89 18.95
CA HIS A 267 20.63 -47.23 19.18
C HIS A 267 20.11 -47.89 20.47
N SER A 268 19.89 -47.09 21.53
CA SER A 268 19.28 -47.58 22.78
C SER A 268 17.82 -48.01 22.61
N ARG A 269 17.07 -47.38 21.68
CA ARG A 269 15.67 -47.74 21.38
C ARG A 269 15.54 -49.02 20.55
N VAL A 270 16.37 -49.18 19.51
CA VAL A 270 16.39 -50.41 18.69
C VAL A 270 16.71 -51.64 19.54
N SER A 271 17.58 -51.48 20.55
CA SER A 271 17.92 -52.54 21.50
C SER A 271 16.78 -52.93 22.45
N HIS A 272 15.82 -52.02 22.70
CA HIS A 272 14.63 -52.29 23.51
C HIS A 272 13.45 -52.87 22.70
N GLU A 273 13.28 -52.47 21.44
CA GLU A 273 12.27 -53.06 20.55
C GLU A 273 12.62 -54.51 20.17
N GLY A 274 13.91 -54.87 20.07
CA GLY A 274 14.36 -56.25 19.83
C GLY A 274 14.16 -57.23 21.01
N LYS A 275 13.67 -56.77 22.16
CA LYS A 275 13.40 -57.63 23.35
C LYS A 275 11.92 -57.70 23.75
N SER A 276 11.01 -57.10 22.97
CA SER A 276 9.57 -57.11 23.27
C SER A 276 8.73 -57.94 22.30
N GLU A 277 9.28 -59.04 21.78
CA GLU A 277 8.48 -60.19 21.30
C GLU A 277 8.67 -61.36 22.28
N GLY A 278 8.16 -61.16 23.49
CA GLY A 278 8.16 -62.14 24.57
C GLY A 278 6.97 -61.84 25.47
N GLN A 279 5.90 -62.58 25.24
CA GLN A 279 4.62 -62.60 25.94
C GLN A 279 4.74 -62.38 27.46
N ILE A 280 4.36 -61.19 27.95
CA ILE A 280 4.15 -60.94 29.38
C ILE A 280 2.66 -60.79 29.62
N THR A 281 2.05 -61.90 30.04
CA THR A 281 0.72 -61.94 30.63
C THR A 281 0.70 -61.16 31.94
N LYS A 282 -0.39 -60.41 32.14
CA LYS A 282 -0.67 -59.62 33.34
C LYS A 282 -0.87 -60.56 34.53
N GLU A 283 0.18 -60.92 35.26
CA GLU A 283 0.03 -61.47 36.62
C GLU A 283 1.27 -61.43 37.53
N GLU A 284 2.42 -60.90 37.11
CA GLU A 284 3.62 -60.77 37.98
C GLU A 284 4.02 -59.31 38.24
N LYS A 285 3.05 -58.48 38.67
CA LYS A 285 3.32 -57.11 39.17
C LYS A 285 2.99 -56.94 40.65
N VAL A 286 2.91 -58.05 41.38
CA VAL A 286 2.60 -58.08 42.82
C VAL A 286 3.52 -59.10 43.47
N GLN A 287 4.79 -58.73 43.68
CA GLN A 287 5.69 -59.25 44.73
C GLN A 287 7.14 -58.81 44.44
N ALA A 288 7.46 -57.59 44.85
CA ALA A 288 8.80 -57.21 45.31
C ALA A 288 8.64 -55.90 46.08
N GLU A 289 8.10 -56.08 47.28
CA GLU A 289 7.88 -55.07 48.30
C GLU A 289 9.20 -54.58 48.94
N ILE A 290 9.22 -53.27 49.22
CA ILE A 290 9.44 -52.67 50.55
C ILE A 290 10.76 -53.00 51.29
N LYS A 291 11.53 -51.93 51.57
CA LYS A 291 12.20 -51.50 52.84
C LYS A 291 13.32 -50.51 52.47
N VAL A 292 13.66 -49.39 53.12
CA VAL A 292 13.38 -48.70 54.40
C VAL A 292 14.04 -47.30 54.21
N ASN A 293 13.31 -46.18 54.34
CA ASN A 293 13.10 -45.27 55.49
C ASN A 293 14.12 -44.13 55.68
N GLU A 294 13.56 -42.91 55.68
CA GLU A 294 13.83 -41.63 56.38
C GLU A 294 15.21 -41.32 57.02
N GLN A 295 15.77 -40.13 56.68
CA GLN A 295 16.23 -39.01 57.55
C GLN A 295 17.18 -38.09 56.74
N GLU A 296 16.80 -36.84 56.46
CA GLU A 296 17.10 -35.57 57.18
C GLU A 296 18.31 -34.80 56.62
N GLU A 297 18.25 -33.48 56.81
CA GLU A 297 18.93 -32.40 56.07
C GLU A 297 20.45 -32.25 56.27
N ALA A 298 21.03 -31.54 55.28
CA ALA A 298 22.22 -30.68 55.32
C ALA A 298 23.61 -31.31 55.51
N THR A 299 24.42 -31.27 54.45
CA THR A 299 25.64 -30.44 54.42
C THR A 299 26.17 -30.27 53.00
N SER A 300 26.52 -29.03 52.69
CA SER A 300 27.24 -28.56 51.52
C SER A 300 28.66 -29.13 51.40
N ALA A 301 29.08 -29.23 50.14
CA ALA A 301 30.45 -29.35 49.62
C ALA A 301 31.07 -30.75 49.59
N GLU A 302 31.69 -31.03 48.44
CA GLU A 302 32.59 -32.14 48.13
C GLU A 302 31.95 -33.51 47.83
N GLN A 303 31.35 -33.62 46.65
CA GLN A 303 31.38 -34.85 45.85
C GLN A 303 31.51 -34.53 44.34
N ASP A 304 32.42 -33.61 44.02
CA ASP A 304 33.06 -33.53 42.71
C ASP A 304 34.21 -34.54 42.69
N ALA A 305 33.92 -35.81 42.38
CA ALA A 305 34.87 -36.79 41.80
C ALA A 305 34.34 -38.23 41.95
N GLN A 306 33.24 -38.58 41.25
CA GLN A 306 32.97 -39.96 40.81
C GLN A 306 31.67 -40.02 39.99
N LEU A 307 31.71 -39.50 38.76
CA LEU A 307 30.91 -40.05 37.66
C LEU A 307 31.69 -39.80 36.36
N SER A 308 32.92 -40.33 36.33
CA SER A 308 33.73 -40.40 35.13
C SER A 308 33.15 -41.46 34.19
N SER A 309 32.66 -40.98 33.05
CA SER A 309 32.89 -41.57 31.72
C SER A 309 32.50 -43.04 31.51
N SER A 310 31.32 -43.25 30.95
CA SER A 310 31.15 -44.21 29.85
C SER A 310 31.03 -43.44 28.53
N SER A 311 32.02 -42.62 28.17
CA SER A 311 32.14 -42.15 26.78
C SER A 311 32.86 -43.24 25.98
N SER A 312 32.07 -44.12 25.38
CA SER A 312 32.56 -44.91 24.24
C SER A 312 33.08 -43.92 23.19
N LYS A 313 34.33 -44.10 22.74
CA LYS A 313 34.84 -43.34 21.60
C LYS A 313 33.87 -43.54 20.42
N PRO A 314 33.45 -42.48 19.71
CA PRO A 314 32.54 -42.62 18.58
C PRO A 314 33.14 -43.56 17.54
N GLY A 315 32.29 -44.40 16.94
CA GLY A 315 32.72 -45.32 15.89
C GLY A 315 33.20 -44.55 14.65
N LYS A 316 34.08 -45.15 13.83
CA LYS A 316 34.46 -44.57 12.53
C LYS A 316 33.25 -44.35 11.61
N ASP A 317 32.18 -45.11 11.80
CA ASP A 317 30.96 -45.05 11.00
C ASP A 317 30.10 -43.83 11.37
N ASP A 318 30.00 -43.47 12.65
CA ASP A 318 29.24 -42.30 13.13
C ASP A 318 29.85 -40.99 12.60
N GLU A 319 31.17 -40.93 12.54
CA GLU A 319 31.92 -39.81 11.98
C GLU A 319 31.62 -39.60 10.49
N GLN A 320 31.56 -40.69 9.74
CA GLN A 320 31.25 -40.64 8.31
C GLN A 320 29.81 -40.22 8.06
N GLN A 321 28.86 -40.69 8.88
CA GLN A 321 27.45 -40.29 8.78
C GLN A 321 27.25 -38.81 9.11
N LEU A 322 27.92 -38.29 10.15
CA LEU A 322 27.90 -36.87 10.49
C LEU A 322 28.39 -36.01 9.32
N GLU A 323 29.49 -36.39 8.70
CA GLU A 323 30.06 -35.64 7.57
C GLU A 323 29.15 -35.69 6.33
N GLN A 324 28.51 -36.83 6.07
CA GLN A 324 27.50 -36.94 5.00
C GLN A 324 26.28 -36.03 5.25
N GLU A 325 25.77 -35.99 6.49
CA GLU A 325 24.66 -35.11 6.88
C GLU A 325 25.03 -33.63 6.75
N ARG A 326 26.23 -33.25 7.22
CA ARG A 326 26.77 -31.89 7.04
C ARG A 326 26.83 -31.51 5.57
N GLN A 327 27.42 -32.36 4.73
CA GLN A 327 27.59 -32.10 3.31
C GLN A 327 26.23 -31.95 2.61
N ALA A 328 25.25 -32.80 2.94
CA ALA A 328 23.90 -32.71 2.39
C ALA A 328 23.18 -31.41 2.79
N LEU A 329 23.28 -31.01 4.06
CA LEU A 329 22.70 -29.76 4.55
C LEU A 329 23.34 -28.54 3.89
N ILE A 330 24.67 -28.49 3.80
CA ILE A 330 25.41 -27.39 3.18
C ILE A 330 25.11 -27.28 1.68
N GLU A 331 24.96 -28.41 0.97
CA GLU A 331 24.55 -28.40 -0.44
C GLU A 331 23.16 -27.75 -0.60
N ILE A 332 22.23 -28.07 0.29
CA ILE A 332 20.89 -27.45 0.30
C ILE A 332 20.96 -25.97 0.66
N SER A 333 21.76 -25.58 1.67
CA SER A 333 22.02 -24.17 2.00
C SER A 333 22.52 -23.38 0.79
N ASN A 334 23.42 -23.97 0.00
CA ASN A 334 23.92 -23.33 -1.22
C ASN A 334 22.82 -23.12 -2.26
N LYS A 335 21.94 -24.12 -2.47
CA LYS A 335 20.77 -24.00 -3.35
C LYS A 335 19.80 -22.94 -2.85
N MET A 336 19.52 -22.90 -1.55
CA MET A 336 18.66 -21.89 -0.93
C MET A 336 19.25 -20.48 -1.03
N ARG A 337 20.55 -20.31 -0.77
CA ARG A 337 21.26 -19.03 -0.96
C ARG A 337 21.17 -18.54 -2.39
N GLN A 338 21.39 -19.43 -3.35
CA GLN A 338 21.27 -19.07 -4.76
C GLN A 338 19.86 -18.60 -5.06
N ARG A 339 18.85 -19.36 -4.62
CA ARG A 339 17.46 -18.97 -4.88
C ARG A 339 17.08 -17.65 -4.21
N ILE A 340 17.50 -17.39 -2.97
CA ILE A 340 17.25 -16.10 -2.31
C ILE A 340 17.92 -14.96 -3.06
N ARG A 341 19.14 -15.15 -3.60
CA ARG A 341 19.78 -14.15 -4.46
C ARG A 341 18.96 -13.88 -5.71
N ASP A 342 18.52 -14.93 -6.41
CA ASP A 342 17.69 -14.79 -7.60
C ASP A 342 16.41 -13.98 -7.31
N ILE A 343 15.77 -14.21 -6.16
CA ILE A 343 14.59 -13.43 -5.71
C ILE A 343 14.95 -11.97 -5.44
N MET A 344 16.09 -11.70 -4.80
CA MET A 344 16.55 -10.34 -4.51
C MET A 344 16.90 -9.55 -5.77
N ASP A 345 17.38 -10.24 -6.82
CA ASP A 345 17.69 -9.68 -8.13
C ASP A 345 16.39 -9.41 -8.90
N GLU A 346 15.45 -10.36 -8.94
CA GLU A 346 14.10 -10.18 -9.51
C GLU A 346 13.37 -8.98 -8.86
N TYR A 347 13.52 -8.80 -7.55
CA TYR A 347 13.00 -7.62 -6.86
C TYR A 347 13.68 -6.31 -7.26
N GLU A 348 14.99 -6.31 -7.54
CA GLU A 348 15.67 -5.09 -8.02
C GLU A 348 15.16 -4.72 -9.42
N ASP A 349 15.02 -5.72 -10.29
CA ASP A 349 14.48 -5.54 -11.63
C ASP A 349 13.07 -4.94 -11.58
N LYS A 350 12.18 -5.48 -10.72
CA LYS A 350 10.82 -4.95 -10.55
C LYS A 350 10.80 -3.55 -9.92
N ILE A 351 11.73 -3.23 -9.02
CA ILE A 351 11.88 -1.88 -8.48
C ILE A 351 12.28 -0.90 -9.59
N ASP A 352 13.23 -1.26 -10.44
CA ASP A 352 13.72 -0.41 -11.51
C ASP A 352 12.70 -0.24 -12.65
N GLU A 353 11.95 -1.29 -12.96
CA GLU A 353 10.78 -1.24 -13.84
C GLU A 353 9.76 -0.21 -13.34
N CYS A 354 9.34 -0.30 -12.06
CA CYS A 354 8.40 0.65 -11.45
C CYS A 354 8.91 2.10 -11.48
N LYS A 355 10.22 2.31 -11.24
CA LYS A 355 10.84 3.65 -11.31
C LYS A 355 10.79 4.21 -12.73
N LYS A 356 11.17 3.41 -13.72
CA LYS A 356 11.17 3.82 -15.14
C LYS A 356 9.76 4.17 -15.60
N MET A 357 8.77 3.33 -15.27
CA MET A 357 7.36 3.60 -15.60
C MET A 357 6.85 4.89 -14.97
N ALA A 358 7.16 5.13 -13.69
CA ALA A 358 6.78 6.37 -13.03
C ALA A 358 7.43 7.61 -13.68
N GLN A 359 8.69 7.51 -14.10
CA GLN A 359 9.40 8.59 -14.82
C GLN A 359 8.80 8.82 -16.21
N ASN A 360 8.56 7.75 -16.97
CA ASN A 360 7.96 7.84 -18.31
C ASN A 360 6.57 8.47 -18.25
N LEU A 361 5.71 8.01 -17.33
CA LEU A 361 4.38 8.58 -17.16
C LEU A 361 4.44 10.05 -16.70
N SER A 362 5.41 10.42 -15.83
CA SER A 362 5.62 11.81 -15.45
C SER A 362 6.00 12.69 -16.64
N LEU A 363 6.81 12.18 -17.58
CA LEU A 363 7.19 12.90 -18.80
C LEU A 363 6.00 13.06 -19.75
N ALA A 364 5.23 11.98 -19.97
CA ALA A 364 4.00 12.02 -20.76
C ALA A 364 3.00 13.04 -20.18
N MET A 365 2.82 13.03 -18.86
CA MET A 365 1.96 13.98 -18.18
C MET A 365 2.43 15.43 -18.31
N GLN A 366 3.73 15.69 -18.18
CA GLN A 366 4.28 17.04 -18.42
C GLN A 366 4.06 17.50 -19.86
N ALA A 367 4.20 16.61 -20.83
CA ALA A 367 3.92 16.92 -22.24
C ALA A 367 2.44 17.28 -22.44
N ALA A 368 1.51 16.46 -21.94
CA ALA A 368 0.07 16.72 -22.00
C ALA A 368 -0.33 18.03 -21.29
N TRP A 369 0.29 18.34 -20.14
CA TRP A 369 0.01 19.56 -19.40
C TRP A 369 0.50 20.81 -20.13
N ASN A 370 1.70 20.77 -20.68
CA ASN A 370 2.23 21.86 -21.50
C ASN A 370 1.37 22.10 -22.75
N GLN A 371 0.83 21.03 -23.34
CA GLN A 371 -0.10 21.13 -24.46
C GLN A 371 -1.42 21.81 -24.04
N THR A 372 -2.01 21.39 -22.92
CA THR A 372 -3.24 22.00 -22.38
C THR A 372 -3.02 23.49 -22.07
N ALA A 373 -1.91 23.83 -21.41
CA ALA A 373 -1.57 25.22 -21.10
C ALA A 373 -1.40 26.09 -22.36
N ARG A 374 -0.89 25.54 -23.47
CA ARG A 374 -0.81 26.24 -24.76
C ARG A 374 -2.19 26.50 -25.36
N GLN A 375 -3.09 25.51 -25.28
CA GLN A 375 -4.47 25.66 -25.75
C GLN A 375 -5.22 26.72 -24.94
N ASP A 376 -5.10 26.71 -23.61
CA ASP A 376 -5.71 27.71 -22.72
C ASP A 376 -5.15 29.12 -22.98
N ALA A 377 -3.84 29.24 -23.21
CA ALA A 377 -3.25 30.51 -23.60
C ALA A 377 -3.82 31.02 -24.93
N ALA A 378 -3.98 30.14 -25.92
CA ALA A 378 -4.59 30.49 -27.22
C ALA A 378 -6.06 30.92 -27.07
N VAL A 379 -6.85 30.22 -26.25
CA VAL A 379 -8.23 30.59 -25.93
C VAL A 379 -8.28 31.94 -25.21
N ASN A 380 -7.42 32.18 -24.22
CA ASN A 380 -7.34 33.46 -23.51
C ASN A 380 -6.98 34.63 -24.44
N VAL A 381 -6.07 34.41 -25.40
CA VAL A 381 -5.77 35.41 -26.43
C VAL A 381 -6.99 35.68 -27.31
N ARG A 382 -7.76 34.65 -27.70
CA ARG A 382 -9.00 34.83 -28.47
C ARG A 382 -10.07 35.57 -27.67
N ILE A 383 -10.24 35.27 -26.39
CA ILE A 383 -11.15 36.00 -25.49
C ILE A 383 -10.72 37.46 -25.38
N ALA A 384 -9.43 37.74 -25.21
CA ALA A 384 -8.91 39.11 -25.18
C ALA A 384 -9.19 39.85 -26.49
N GLN A 385 -8.98 39.21 -27.65
CA GLN A 385 -9.32 39.77 -28.96
C GLN A 385 -10.82 40.07 -29.07
N ALA A 386 -11.69 39.13 -28.69
CA ALA A 386 -13.14 39.34 -28.69
C ALA A 386 -13.54 40.53 -27.79
N ASN A 387 -12.98 40.61 -26.58
CA ASN A 387 -13.19 41.73 -25.67
C ASN A 387 -12.71 43.07 -26.25
N THR A 388 -11.59 43.09 -26.98
CA THR A 388 -11.13 44.32 -27.65
C THR A 388 -12.09 44.75 -28.76
N THR A 389 -12.64 43.82 -29.54
CA THR A 389 -13.65 44.12 -30.55
C THR A 389 -14.93 44.65 -29.92
N ILE A 390 -15.43 43.99 -28.87
CA ILE A 390 -16.60 44.46 -28.11
C ILE A 390 -16.35 45.86 -27.55
N ALA A 391 -15.17 46.14 -27.00
CA ALA A 391 -14.83 47.47 -26.48
C ALA A 391 -14.81 48.54 -27.59
N LEU A 392 -14.30 48.21 -28.79
CA LEU A 392 -14.31 49.11 -29.94
C LEU A 392 -15.74 49.40 -30.41
N GLU A 393 -16.59 48.38 -30.49
CA GLU A 393 -18.00 48.54 -30.85
C GLU A 393 -18.78 49.34 -29.79
N THR A 394 -18.56 49.04 -28.50
CA THR A 394 -19.16 49.77 -27.37
C THR A 394 -18.74 51.25 -27.36
N LYS A 395 -17.51 51.57 -27.80
CA LYS A 395 -17.06 52.96 -27.98
C LYS A 395 -17.92 53.68 -29.01
N SER A 396 -18.32 53.01 -30.09
CA SER A 396 -19.23 53.58 -31.09
C SER A 396 -20.65 53.74 -30.55
N GLU A 397 -21.15 52.76 -29.77
CA GLU A 397 -22.45 52.82 -29.10
C GLU A 397 -22.54 53.99 -28.11
N SER A 398 -21.44 54.27 -27.41
CA SER A 398 -21.32 55.44 -26.53
C SER A 398 -21.52 56.77 -27.28
N ALA A 399 -21.15 56.85 -28.57
CA ALA A 399 -21.40 58.02 -29.39
C ALA A 399 -22.89 58.16 -29.75
N MET A 400 -23.58 57.05 -30.03
CA MET A 400 -25.03 57.05 -30.26
C MET A 400 -25.80 57.50 -29.02
N MET A 401 -25.39 57.04 -27.83
CA MET A 401 -25.98 57.46 -26.56
C MET A 401 -25.88 58.98 -26.34
N ARG A 402 -24.73 59.58 -26.66
CA ARG A 402 -24.53 61.04 -26.60
C ARG A 402 -25.46 61.80 -27.55
N SER A 403 -25.70 61.28 -28.75
CA SER A 403 -26.62 61.91 -29.72
C SER A 403 -28.10 61.84 -29.30
N ILE A 404 -28.55 60.75 -28.69
CA ILE A 404 -29.94 60.66 -28.17
C ILE A 404 -30.13 61.62 -27.00
N ALA A 405 -29.17 61.66 -26.06
CA ALA A 405 -29.21 62.60 -24.95
C ALA A 405 -29.27 64.06 -25.45
N LEU A 406 -28.47 64.40 -26.46
CA LEU A 406 -28.52 65.69 -27.14
C LEU A 406 -29.91 66.02 -27.68
N LEU A 407 -30.56 65.07 -28.36
CA LEU A 407 -31.91 65.28 -28.89
C LEU A 407 -32.92 65.57 -27.78
N THR A 408 -32.86 64.82 -26.66
CA THR A 408 -33.73 65.07 -25.50
C THR A 408 -33.46 66.41 -24.83
N MET A 409 -32.20 66.83 -24.73
CA MET A 409 -31.80 68.12 -24.14
C MET A 409 -32.30 69.31 -24.95
N VAL A 410 -32.43 69.18 -26.27
CA VAL A 410 -32.98 70.23 -27.16
C VAL A 410 -34.51 70.17 -27.21
N PHE A 411 -35.09 68.97 -27.16
CA PHE A 411 -36.54 68.80 -27.27
C PHE A 411 -37.29 69.20 -25.98
N LEU A 412 -36.74 68.88 -24.81
CA LEU A 412 -37.33 69.22 -23.51
C LEU A 412 -37.60 70.73 -23.32
N PRO A 413 -36.67 71.66 -23.62
CA PRO A 413 -36.93 73.09 -23.54
C PRO A 413 -37.94 73.57 -24.60
N LEU A 414 -37.87 73.01 -25.81
CA LEU A 414 -38.80 73.33 -26.90
C LEU A 414 -40.24 72.90 -26.56
N SER A 415 -40.39 71.73 -25.95
CA SER A 415 -41.68 71.21 -25.47
C SER A 415 -42.26 72.04 -24.33
N CYS A 416 -41.41 72.52 -23.40
CA CYS A 416 -41.83 73.46 -22.35
C CYS A 416 -42.37 74.76 -22.96
N VAL A 417 -41.68 75.33 -23.96
CA VAL A 417 -42.15 76.50 -24.70
C VAL A 417 -43.49 76.21 -25.38
N ALA A 418 -43.63 75.07 -26.08
CA ALA A 418 -44.89 74.67 -26.71
C ALA A 418 -46.04 74.48 -25.70
N SER A 419 -45.77 73.90 -24.53
CA SER A 419 -46.75 73.75 -23.45
C SER A 419 -47.20 75.11 -22.91
N VAL A 420 -46.28 76.07 -22.78
CA VAL A 420 -46.61 77.45 -22.37
C VAL A 420 -47.49 78.12 -23.43
N PHE A 421 -47.23 77.92 -24.72
CA PHE A 421 -48.12 78.38 -25.80
C PHE A 421 -49.50 77.70 -25.80
N SER A 422 -49.59 76.47 -25.28
CA SER A 422 -50.84 75.71 -25.12
C SER A 422 -51.65 76.15 -23.89
N THR A 423 -51.01 76.73 -22.88
CA THR A 423 -51.74 77.42 -21.80
C THR A 423 -52.43 78.67 -22.33
N THR A 424 -53.52 79.10 -21.68
CA THR A 424 -54.47 80.13 -22.14
C THR A 424 -53.92 81.57 -22.18
N LEU A 425 -52.61 81.75 -22.41
CA LEU A 425 -51.95 83.06 -22.57
C LEU A 425 -52.39 83.81 -23.83
N PHE A 426 -52.99 83.11 -24.81
CA PHE A 426 -53.62 83.70 -25.98
C PHE A 426 -55.14 83.62 -25.84
N ASN A 427 -55.79 84.78 -25.69
CA ASN A 427 -57.26 84.87 -25.67
C ASN A 427 -57.75 85.14 -27.10
N TRP A 428 -58.01 84.06 -27.84
CA TRP A 428 -58.42 84.10 -29.25
C TRP A 428 -59.86 84.63 -29.47
N SER A 429 -60.58 85.02 -28.40
CA SER A 429 -61.87 85.70 -28.48
C SER A 429 -61.97 86.82 -27.44
N PRO A 430 -61.41 88.01 -27.73
CA PRO A 430 -61.44 89.16 -26.82
C PRO A 430 -62.77 89.94 -26.95
N GLY A 431 -63.29 90.43 -25.82
CA GLY A 431 -64.36 91.45 -25.80
C GLY A 431 -63.81 92.83 -26.20
N GLU A 432 -64.68 93.73 -26.69
CA GLU A 432 -64.28 95.04 -27.21
C GLU A 432 -63.34 95.80 -26.25
N GLY A 433 -62.09 96.00 -26.69
CA GLY A 433 -61.07 96.76 -25.96
C GLY A 433 -60.06 95.93 -25.16
N GLU A 434 -60.23 94.61 -25.05
CA GLU A 434 -59.28 93.72 -24.36
C GLU A 434 -58.17 93.23 -25.32
N PRO A 435 -56.89 93.27 -24.92
CA PRO A 435 -55.79 92.90 -25.80
C PRO A 435 -55.78 91.39 -26.09
N VAL A 436 -55.86 91.05 -27.39
CA VAL A 436 -55.83 89.66 -27.93
C VAL A 436 -54.54 88.92 -27.55
N VAL A 437 -53.48 89.68 -27.25
CA VAL A 437 -52.14 89.19 -26.93
C VAL A 437 -51.73 89.82 -25.60
N SER A 438 -51.45 88.99 -24.58
CA SER A 438 -50.91 89.47 -23.31
C SER A 438 -49.63 90.29 -23.56
N LYS A 439 -49.55 91.50 -22.96
CA LYS A 439 -48.42 92.45 -23.09
C LYS A 439 -47.06 91.83 -22.70
N TYR A 440 -47.07 90.69 -22.02
CA TYR A 440 -45.88 89.95 -21.58
C TYR A 440 -45.38 88.90 -22.59
N ILE A 441 -45.90 88.86 -23.83
CA ILE A 441 -45.41 87.92 -24.87
C ILE A 441 -43.90 88.06 -25.15
N TRP A 442 -43.33 89.26 -24.97
CA TRP A 442 -41.90 89.48 -25.10
C TRP A 442 -41.09 88.77 -23.99
N VAL A 443 -41.66 88.62 -22.79
CA VAL A 443 -41.04 87.85 -21.69
C VAL A 443 -40.89 86.39 -22.07
N LEU A 444 -41.83 85.84 -22.84
CA LEU A 444 -41.75 84.46 -23.36
C LEU A 444 -40.61 84.31 -24.37
N VAL A 445 -40.44 85.25 -25.29
CA VAL A 445 -39.31 85.26 -26.25
C VAL A 445 -37.97 85.33 -25.51
N VAL A 446 -37.89 86.17 -24.47
CA VAL A 446 -36.70 86.27 -23.62
C VAL A 446 -36.45 84.98 -22.85
N ILE A 447 -37.47 84.37 -22.25
CA ILE A 447 -37.34 83.10 -21.54
C ILE A 447 -36.90 81.99 -22.50
N ALA A 448 -37.42 81.94 -23.72
CA ALA A 448 -37.01 80.96 -24.74
C ALA A 448 -35.54 81.13 -25.14
N ILE A 449 -35.07 82.36 -25.35
CA ILE A 449 -33.65 82.65 -25.66
C ILE A 449 -32.75 82.31 -24.47
N VAL A 450 -33.15 82.68 -23.25
CA VAL A 450 -32.38 82.37 -22.05
C VAL A 450 -32.30 80.86 -21.84
N LEU A 451 -33.40 80.14 -21.99
CA LEU A 451 -33.47 78.71 -21.73
C LEU A 451 -32.74 77.90 -22.81
N THR A 452 -32.74 78.35 -24.07
CA THR A 452 -31.90 77.78 -25.14
C THR A 452 -30.41 78.04 -24.91
N LEU A 453 -30.03 79.26 -24.53
CA LEU A 453 -28.63 79.57 -24.18
C LEU A 453 -28.16 78.79 -22.96
N LEU A 454 -29.01 78.61 -21.95
CA LEU A 454 -28.70 77.86 -20.74
C LEU A 454 -28.42 76.39 -21.07
N VAL A 455 -29.27 75.77 -21.90
CA VAL A 455 -29.09 74.39 -22.37
C VAL A 455 -27.80 74.22 -23.18
N VAL A 456 -27.53 75.13 -24.14
CA VAL A 456 -26.30 75.10 -24.94
C VAL A 456 -25.05 75.32 -24.08
N CYS A 457 -25.13 76.24 -23.11
CA CYS A 457 -24.02 76.53 -22.20
C CYS A 457 -23.71 75.34 -21.28
N ILE A 458 -24.74 74.72 -20.69
CA ILE A 458 -24.58 73.50 -19.89
C ILE A 458 -23.93 72.40 -20.73
N TRP A 459 -24.41 72.17 -21.96
CA TRP A 459 -23.84 71.15 -22.83
C TRP A 459 -22.37 71.39 -23.16
N TYR A 460 -22.02 72.63 -23.51
CA TYR A 460 -20.64 73.00 -23.83
C TYR A 460 -19.71 72.76 -22.63
N LEU A 461 -20.15 73.18 -21.43
CA LEU A 461 -19.38 73.00 -20.20
C LEU A 461 -19.24 71.53 -19.80
N PHE A 462 -20.29 70.73 -19.90
CA PHE A 462 -20.22 69.29 -19.60
C PHE A 462 -19.30 68.56 -20.59
N THR A 463 -19.42 68.86 -21.88
CA THR A 463 -18.61 68.22 -22.93
C THR A 463 -17.13 68.58 -22.81
N ASP A 464 -16.79 69.85 -22.54
CA ASP A 464 -15.39 70.26 -22.35
C ASP A 464 -14.77 69.65 -21.09
N ARG A 465 -15.55 69.56 -19.99
CA ARG A 465 -15.10 68.94 -18.74
C ARG A 465 -14.86 67.45 -18.88
N GLU A 466 -15.72 66.73 -19.60
CA GLU A 466 -15.50 65.31 -19.88
C GLU A 466 -14.26 65.08 -20.74
N LYS A 467 -14.06 65.87 -21.80
CA LYS A 467 -12.88 65.77 -22.68
C LYS A 467 -11.58 66.02 -21.93
N LYS A 468 -11.54 66.99 -21.00
CA LYS A 468 -10.36 67.25 -20.17
C LYS A 468 -10.07 66.08 -19.21
N ARG A 469 -11.11 65.57 -18.54
CA ARG A 469 -10.98 64.42 -17.62
C ARG A 469 -10.57 63.13 -18.33
N GLU A 470 -10.98 62.95 -19.58
CA GLU A 470 -10.61 61.78 -20.38
C GLU A 470 -9.12 61.86 -20.79
N LYS A 471 -8.65 63.03 -21.23
CA LYS A 471 -7.22 63.24 -21.54
C LYS A 471 -6.31 63.06 -20.33
N GLU A 472 -6.73 63.53 -19.16
CA GLU A 472 -5.99 63.34 -17.90
C GLU A 472 -5.93 61.86 -17.49
N ARG A 473 -7.04 61.12 -17.64
CA ARG A 473 -7.06 59.67 -17.38
C ARG A 473 -6.18 58.89 -18.36
N VAL A 474 -6.22 59.19 -19.66
CA VAL A 474 -5.40 58.49 -20.66
C VAL A 474 -3.91 58.69 -20.38
N LYS A 475 -3.50 59.92 -20.03
CA LYS A 475 -2.11 60.23 -19.69
C LYS A 475 -1.61 59.50 -18.43
N SER A 476 -2.51 59.12 -17.52
CA SER A 476 -2.17 58.36 -16.31
C SER A 476 -2.01 56.84 -16.52
N TRP A 477 -2.43 56.31 -17.67
CA TRP A 477 -2.38 54.87 -18.00
C TRP A 477 -1.25 54.50 -18.98
N GLU A 478 -0.41 55.45 -19.40
CA GLU A 478 0.79 55.14 -20.16
C GLU A 478 1.78 54.40 -19.25
N ILE A 479 1.79 53.06 -19.36
CA ILE A 479 2.76 52.19 -18.71
C ILE A 479 4.12 52.48 -19.37
N PRO A 480 5.14 52.94 -18.63
CA PRO A 480 6.46 53.19 -19.21
C PRO A 480 7.03 51.87 -19.75
N LEU A 481 7.46 51.89 -21.02
CA LEU A 481 8.14 50.77 -21.64
C LEU A 481 9.47 50.48 -20.90
N PRO A 482 9.91 49.21 -20.81
CA PRO A 482 11.12 48.81 -20.08
C PRO A 482 12.40 49.18 -20.85
N GLY A 483 12.60 50.48 -21.07
CA GLY A 483 13.77 51.08 -21.69
C GLY A 483 14.12 52.49 -21.16
N GLU A 484 13.26 53.08 -20.31
CA GLU A 484 13.51 54.39 -19.68
C GLU A 484 13.56 54.33 -18.14
N MET A 485 13.74 53.13 -17.55
CA MET A 485 14.17 52.99 -16.15
C MET A 485 15.67 52.71 -16.12
N VAL A 486 16.46 53.77 -16.22
CA VAL A 486 17.89 53.79 -15.87
C VAL A 486 18.12 54.79 -14.76
#